data_AF-A0A973HNM1-F1
#
_entry.id   AF-A0A973HNM1-F1
#
_cell.length_a   1.000
_cell.length_b   1.000
_cell.length_c   1.000
_cell.angle_alpha   90.00
_cell.angle_beta   90.00
_cell.angle_gamma   90.00
#
_symmetry.space_group_name_H-M   'P 1'
#
loop_
_entity.id
_entity.type
_entity.pdbx_description
1 polymer ?
#
loop_
_entity_poly.entity_id
_entity_poly.type
_entity_poly.pdbx_seq_one_letter_code
_entity_poly.pdbx_strand_id
1 'polypeptide(L)'
;MQEFDISKFALPNAASGEWRFEEPRDIQRIVLKFPKELPARPKIHYMKKYWPEQRHEENIKKTTTEFGLSPIDDWFTAKWVNAKIKVEKLNKHEISITFKGLKSEFSDLSSYDVDFRRTLGFRISGCSKQPTSVKIYTPAPSQTTKVRVEFDAGKTCNWKSLTLSGYNASIDKINTGKTFKSKGKTLTPGRGKSRSFTMQATHMITPNDFSGDEGLITFTGDRDTFTISLDALAFQGPVWNKEAGIYIADAGDARSFADYQAEIKETKTLTEQVLAKSEQTLRGSFLGQPRPHKVATSIGCKFAQQRFWLECYGDLMIHSINIRKCSTPDFKRFAFDPKDYFGGGRFFFGLESAEDLGHFPDPAPVLAQNNHFRRGDIRIEQKSFAVPLEKSILKGDCVIDDTVIALLCFTFHNDGQSSQTAELPLSVSTQSLRSEHGEVPDSEMETLQTDGGWITGKWNRKKVIRAFAETKMTIKKTDDGLRFSKSLTPGKSCQLILKVPYIAVDQANEKKLLKTLDADKAYKELGKYWRRECGKGTRLSVPNAQLENLHDTHLAHIAVTDNTMLNDPDLVTTSVG
;
A
#
# COMPACT_ATOMS: atom_id res chain seq x y z
N MET A 1 8.08 -13.41 -39.22
CA MET A 1 7.30 -13.26 -37.96
C MET A 1 5.95 -12.66 -38.32
N GLN A 2 4.88 -13.17 -37.75
CA GLN A 2 3.53 -12.67 -37.99
C GLN A 2 3.19 -11.63 -36.91
N GLU A 3 2.50 -10.56 -37.29
CA GLU A 3 2.03 -9.55 -36.35
C GLU A 3 0.78 -10.08 -35.61
N PHE A 4 0.63 -9.70 -34.33
CA PHE A 4 -0.49 -10.12 -33.50
C PHE A 4 -1.43 -8.96 -33.18
N ASP A 5 -2.72 -9.13 -33.47
CA ASP A 5 -3.73 -8.13 -33.17
C ASP A 5 -4.25 -8.29 -31.73
N ILE A 6 -3.86 -7.36 -30.85
CA ILE A 6 -4.24 -7.34 -29.44
C ILE A 6 -5.54 -6.58 -29.17
N SER A 7 -6.22 -6.04 -30.20
CA SER A 7 -7.43 -5.25 -30.00
C SER A 7 -8.57 -5.99 -29.30
N LYS A 8 -8.63 -7.31 -29.45
CA LYS A 8 -9.58 -8.21 -28.80
C LYS A 8 -9.36 -8.36 -27.28
N PHE A 9 -8.23 -7.92 -26.75
CA PHE A 9 -7.93 -7.93 -25.31
C PHE A 9 -8.09 -6.54 -24.68
N ALA A 10 -8.54 -5.55 -25.45
CA ALA A 10 -8.96 -4.30 -24.88
C ALA A 10 -10.19 -4.51 -23.97
N LEU A 11 -10.24 -3.80 -22.86
CA LEU A 11 -11.32 -3.89 -21.89
C LEU A 11 -12.66 -3.49 -22.52
N PRO A 12 -13.75 -4.19 -22.16
CA PRO A 12 -15.08 -3.78 -22.58
C PRO A 12 -15.48 -2.45 -21.91
N ASN A 13 -16.45 -1.75 -22.50
CA ASN A 13 -17.07 -0.55 -21.93
C ASN A 13 -16.16 0.69 -21.78
N ALA A 14 -15.08 0.79 -22.56
CA ALA A 14 -14.36 2.05 -22.71
C ALA A 14 -15.23 3.13 -23.41
N ALA A 15 -14.92 4.40 -23.19
CA ALA A 15 -15.59 5.49 -23.89
C ALA A 15 -15.38 5.36 -25.41
N SER A 16 -16.32 5.89 -26.20
CA SER A 16 -16.27 5.78 -27.66
C SER A 16 -14.98 6.37 -28.23
N GLY A 17 -14.24 5.57 -29.01
CA GLY A 17 -12.94 5.97 -29.56
C GLY A 17 -11.77 5.82 -28.57
N GLU A 18 -11.98 5.17 -27.43
CA GLU A 18 -10.93 4.77 -26.48
C GLU A 18 -10.78 3.23 -26.46
N TRP A 19 -9.53 2.77 -26.36
CA TRP A 19 -9.17 1.37 -26.12
C TRP A 19 -8.26 1.33 -24.91
N ARG A 20 -8.63 0.54 -23.91
CA ARG A 20 -7.88 0.40 -22.65
C ARG A 20 -7.49 -1.06 -22.43
N PHE A 21 -6.43 -1.28 -21.71
CA PHE A 21 -5.90 -2.59 -21.36
C PHE A 21 -5.79 -2.71 -19.83
N GLU A 22 -5.86 -3.94 -19.34
CA GLU A 22 -5.68 -4.30 -17.93
C GLU A 22 -4.32 -3.83 -17.38
N GLU A 23 -3.29 -3.96 -18.21
CA GLU A 23 -1.91 -3.65 -17.89
C GLU A 23 -1.29 -2.84 -19.06
N PRO A 24 -0.17 -2.11 -18.83
CA PRO A 24 0.49 -1.38 -19.90
C PRO A 24 0.94 -2.32 -21.04
N ARG A 25 0.62 -1.96 -22.28
CA ARG A 25 1.02 -2.70 -23.49
C ARG A 25 1.91 -1.83 -24.37
N ASP A 26 2.86 -2.47 -25.05
CA ASP A 26 3.69 -1.80 -26.05
C ASP A 26 2.94 -1.76 -27.38
N ILE A 27 2.46 -0.58 -27.77
CA ILE A 27 1.70 -0.40 -29.01
C ILE A 27 2.64 0.17 -30.07
N GLN A 28 2.89 -0.58 -31.15
CA GLN A 28 3.75 -0.15 -32.26
C GLN A 28 2.94 0.39 -33.45
N ARG A 29 1.78 -0.22 -33.73
CA ARG A 29 0.98 0.10 -34.92
C ARG A 29 -0.50 -0.08 -34.69
N ILE A 30 -1.30 0.84 -35.25
CA ILE A 30 -2.76 0.84 -35.15
C ILE A 30 -3.34 0.92 -36.57
N VAL A 31 -4.23 0.02 -36.92
CA VAL A 31 -4.98 0.09 -38.20
C VAL A 31 -6.43 0.42 -37.90
N LEU A 32 -6.92 1.47 -38.57
CA LEU A 32 -8.27 1.98 -38.38
C LEU A 32 -9.05 1.87 -39.68
N LYS A 33 -10.25 1.28 -39.61
CA LYS A 33 -11.20 1.23 -40.72
C LYS A 33 -12.37 2.16 -40.46
N PHE A 34 -12.70 3.01 -41.41
CA PHE A 34 -13.80 3.96 -41.34
C PHE A 34 -14.97 3.54 -42.25
N PRO A 35 -16.21 3.91 -41.90
CA PRO A 35 -17.38 3.55 -42.69
C PRO A 35 -17.51 4.36 -44.00
N LYS A 36 -16.87 5.53 -44.07
CA LYS A 36 -16.92 6.46 -45.20
C LYS A 36 -15.52 7.05 -45.42
N GLU A 37 -15.40 8.35 -45.59
CA GLU A 37 -14.13 9.03 -45.84
C GLU A 37 -13.17 8.92 -44.66
N LEU A 38 -11.88 8.87 -45.01
CA LEU A 38 -10.80 8.89 -44.04
C LEU A 38 -10.74 10.25 -43.33
N PRO A 39 -10.36 10.29 -42.05
CA PRO A 39 -10.11 11.54 -41.35
C PRO A 39 -8.94 12.29 -42.01
N ALA A 40 -9.08 13.60 -42.19
CA ALA A 40 -8.04 14.43 -42.79
C ALA A 40 -6.79 14.54 -41.90
N ARG A 41 -6.97 14.56 -40.58
CA ARG A 41 -5.89 14.72 -39.58
C ARG A 41 -6.18 13.91 -38.32
N PRO A 42 -6.13 12.56 -38.39
CA PRO A 42 -6.31 11.74 -37.20
C PRO A 42 -5.20 12.05 -36.19
N LYS A 43 -5.54 11.99 -34.91
CA LYS A 43 -4.60 12.08 -33.79
C LYS A 43 -4.77 10.86 -32.89
N ILE A 44 -3.66 10.39 -32.34
CA ILE A 44 -3.64 9.37 -31.31
C ILE A 44 -3.16 10.01 -30.01
N HIS A 45 -3.90 9.78 -28.94
CA HIS A 45 -3.45 10.06 -27.59
C HIS A 45 -3.24 8.76 -26.85
N TYR A 46 -2.21 8.67 -26.01
CA TYR A 46 -1.95 7.52 -25.14
C TYR A 46 -1.94 7.95 -23.67
N MET A 47 -2.24 7.03 -22.76
CA MET A 47 -2.15 7.29 -21.32
C MET A 47 -0.69 7.24 -20.88
N LYS A 48 -0.25 8.27 -20.14
CA LYS A 48 1.13 8.41 -19.62
C LYS A 48 1.14 8.96 -18.20
N LYS A 49 2.00 8.42 -17.34
CA LYS A 49 2.46 9.10 -16.12
C LYS A 49 3.96 8.98 -15.89
N TYR A 50 4.48 7.77 -15.81
CA TYR A 50 5.84 7.42 -15.42
C TYR A 50 6.68 6.84 -16.57
N TRP A 51 6.06 6.13 -17.53
CA TRP A 51 6.77 5.77 -18.75
C TRP A 51 6.93 7.03 -19.63
N PRO A 52 8.06 7.26 -20.31
CA PRO A 52 9.27 6.44 -20.47
C PRO A 52 10.39 6.71 -19.44
N GLU A 53 10.15 7.57 -18.45
CA GLU A 53 11.14 7.92 -17.42
C GLU A 53 11.41 6.76 -16.46
N GLN A 54 10.43 5.88 -16.26
CA GLN A 54 10.56 4.63 -15.51
C GLN A 54 10.28 3.43 -16.42
N ARG A 55 11.25 2.51 -16.46
CA ARG A 55 11.29 1.37 -17.37
C ARG A 55 11.47 0.09 -16.57
N HIS A 56 10.38 -0.64 -16.37
CA HIS A 56 10.40 -1.89 -15.61
C HIS A 56 11.20 -2.96 -16.33
N GLU A 57 11.17 -2.95 -17.66
CA GLU A 57 11.91 -3.87 -18.53
C GLU A 57 13.43 -3.76 -18.40
N GLU A 58 13.96 -2.60 -17.99
CA GLU A 58 15.40 -2.38 -17.77
C GLU A 58 15.82 -2.66 -16.31
N ASN A 59 14.86 -2.87 -15.39
CA ASN A 59 15.08 -2.95 -13.94
C ASN A 59 14.97 -4.38 -13.35
N ILE A 60 15.26 -5.40 -14.16
CA ILE A 60 15.13 -6.85 -13.85
C ILE A 60 15.91 -7.30 -12.58
N LYS A 61 16.86 -6.48 -12.09
CA LYS A 61 17.70 -6.80 -10.92
C LYS A 61 17.12 -6.42 -9.56
N LYS A 62 15.95 -5.78 -9.51
CA LYS A 62 15.33 -5.39 -8.23
C LYS A 62 14.75 -6.62 -7.50
N THR A 63 14.80 -6.60 -6.17
CA THR A 63 14.11 -7.61 -5.37
C THR A 63 12.60 -7.53 -5.59
N THR A 64 11.86 -8.62 -5.33
CA THR A 64 10.39 -8.65 -5.50
C THR A 64 9.68 -7.53 -4.75
N THR A 65 10.18 -7.12 -3.59
CA THR A 65 9.65 -5.99 -2.79
C THR A 65 9.89 -4.63 -3.47
N GLU A 66 11.08 -4.39 -4.00
CA GLU A 66 11.40 -3.13 -4.71
C GLU A 66 10.65 -3.00 -6.04
N PHE A 67 10.38 -4.13 -6.69
CA PHE A 67 9.56 -4.18 -7.89
C PHE A 67 8.12 -3.78 -7.60
N GLY A 68 7.48 -4.41 -6.60
CA GLY A 68 6.09 -4.11 -6.23
C GLY A 68 5.83 -2.67 -5.79
N LEU A 69 6.88 -1.95 -5.36
CA LEU A 69 6.84 -0.54 -4.96
C LEU A 69 7.30 0.43 -6.06
N SER A 70 7.77 -0.07 -7.20
CA SER A 70 8.21 0.79 -8.30
C SER A 70 6.99 1.36 -9.03
N PRO A 71 6.95 2.68 -9.30
CA PRO A 71 5.76 3.30 -9.89
C PRO A 71 5.48 2.75 -11.29
N ILE A 72 4.21 2.54 -11.59
CA ILE A 72 3.71 2.15 -12.90
C ILE A 72 2.56 3.06 -13.29
N ASP A 73 2.33 3.22 -14.59
CA ASP A 73 1.15 3.94 -15.08
C ASP A 73 -0.11 3.22 -14.55
N ASP A 74 -1.12 4.00 -14.13
CA ASP A 74 -2.40 3.51 -13.62
C ASP A 74 -3.59 4.25 -14.26
N TRP A 75 -4.80 3.70 -14.14
CA TRP A 75 -6.00 4.28 -14.77
C TRP A 75 -6.52 5.57 -14.13
N PHE A 76 -6.06 5.89 -12.92
CA PHE A 76 -6.63 6.97 -12.11
C PHE A 76 -5.83 8.27 -12.25
N THR A 77 -4.53 8.16 -12.42
CA THR A 77 -3.61 9.30 -12.35
C THR A 77 -2.86 9.56 -13.65
N ALA A 78 -2.89 8.64 -14.62
CA ALA A 78 -2.31 8.85 -15.93
C ALA A 78 -3.10 9.89 -16.75
N LYS A 79 -2.38 10.63 -17.60
CA LYS A 79 -2.94 11.68 -18.46
C LYS A 79 -2.87 11.27 -19.93
N TRP A 80 -3.83 11.76 -20.72
CA TRP A 80 -3.82 11.60 -22.16
C TRP A 80 -2.80 12.53 -22.82
N VAL A 81 -1.75 11.98 -23.42
CA VAL A 81 -0.71 12.72 -24.13
C VAL A 81 -0.84 12.49 -25.62
N ASN A 82 -0.71 13.54 -26.43
CA ASN A 82 -0.80 13.43 -27.89
C ASN A 82 0.50 12.84 -28.48
N ALA A 83 0.39 11.68 -29.12
CA ALA A 83 1.51 11.05 -29.80
C ALA A 83 1.89 11.77 -31.11
N LYS A 84 3.16 11.67 -31.49
CA LYS A 84 3.68 12.02 -32.80
C LYS A 84 3.61 10.77 -33.67
N ILE A 85 2.76 10.84 -34.68
CA ILE A 85 2.44 9.69 -35.53
C ILE A 85 2.85 9.92 -36.99
N LYS A 86 3.00 8.82 -37.72
CA LYS A 86 2.96 8.75 -39.19
C LYS A 86 1.65 8.06 -39.58
N VAL A 87 1.01 8.56 -40.63
CA VAL A 87 -0.26 8.03 -41.13
C VAL A 87 -0.05 7.60 -42.57
N GLU A 88 -0.32 6.33 -42.84
CA GLU A 88 -0.28 5.74 -44.17
C GLU A 88 -1.70 5.34 -44.58
N LYS A 89 -2.10 5.72 -45.79
CA LYS A 89 -3.39 5.29 -46.36
C LYS A 89 -3.21 3.91 -46.94
N LEU A 90 -3.89 2.91 -46.38
CA LEU A 90 -3.88 1.55 -46.91
C LEU A 90 -4.86 1.41 -48.08
N ASN A 91 -6.03 2.05 -47.99
CA ASN A 91 -7.02 2.13 -49.06
C ASN A 91 -7.99 3.31 -48.83
N LYS A 92 -9.11 3.36 -49.55
CA LYS A 92 -10.12 4.44 -49.47
C LYS A 92 -10.77 4.59 -48.08
N HIS A 93 -10.72 3.55 -47.25
CA HIS A 93 -11.43 3.48 -45.97
C HIS A 93 -10.54 3.05 -44.79
N GLU A 94 -9.27 2.74 -45.02
CA GLU A 94 -8.35 2.25 -43.99
C GLU A 94 -7.04 3.05 -43.95
N ILE A 95 -6.60 3.33 -42.72
CA ILE A 95 -5.29 3.94 -42.44
C ILE A 95 -4.48 3.07 -41.49
N SER A 96 -3.17 3.04 -41.68
CA SER A 96 -2.18 2.52 -40.74
C SER A 96 -1.51 3.70 -40.04
N ILE A 97 -1.44 3.64 -38.72
CA ILE A 97 -0.81 4.65 -37.87
C ILE A 97 0.36 3.98 -37.15
N THR A 98 1.55 4.54 -37.32
CA THR A 98 2.77 4.17 -36.59
C THR A 98 3.29 5.36 -35.80
N PHE A 99 4.05 5.12 -34.75
CA PHE A 99 4.64 6.21 -33.96
C PHE A 99 5.95 6.67 -34.60
N LYS A 100 6.23 7.97 -34.51
CA LYS A 100 7.59 8.47 -34.72
C LYS A 100 8.44 8.06 -33.52
N GLY A 101 9.76 8.08 -33.69
CA GLY A 101 10.69 7.88 -32.58
C GLY A 101 10.33 8.79 -31.40
N LEU A 102 10.40 8.23 -30.19
CA LEU A 102 10.03 8.89 -28.94
C LEU A 102 10.74 10.24 -28.73
N LYS A 103 11.92 10.44 -29.31
CA LYS A 103 12.62 11.75 -29.30
C LYS A 103 11.83 12.89 -29.92
N SER A 104 10.89 12.59 -30.81
CA SER A 104 10.01 13.60 -31.40
C SER A 104 8.95 14.13 -30.43
N GLU A 105 8.75 13.44 -29.30
CA GLU A 105 7.88 13.84 -28.19
C GLU A 105 8.68 14.36 -26.99
N PHE A 106 9.88 13.81 -26.76
CA PHE A 106 10.73 14.13 -25.61
C PHE A 106 12.19 14.30 -26.06
N SER A 107 12.65 15.55 -26.19
CA SER A 107 14.02 15.86 -26.66
C SER A 107 15.13 15.29 -25.79
N ASP A 108 14.85 15.09 -24.51
CA ASP A 108 15.86 14.82 -23.48
C ASP A 108 16.18 13.32 -23.34
N LEU A 109 15.48 12.45 -24.07
CA LEU A 109 15.66 10.99 -24.06
C LEU A 109 16.67 10.56 -25.13
N SER A 110 17.97 10.82 -24.90
CA SER A 110 19.01 10.61 -25.90
C SER A 110 19.28 9.12 -26.24
N SER A 111 19.14 8.22 -25.27
CA SER A 111 19.45 6.78 -25.42
C SER A 111 18.25 5.86 -25.70
N TYR A 112 17.00 6.37 -25.65
CA TYR A 112 15.78 5.55 -25.75
C TYR A 112 14.78 6.15 -26.74
N ASP A 113 15.01 5.88 -28.02
CA ASP A 113 14.22 6.40 -29.13
C ASP A 113 13.38 5.29 -29.80
N VAL A 114 12.40 4.78 -29.06
CA VAL A 114 11.54 3.67 -29.51
C VAL A 114 10.39 4.15 -30.41
N ASP A 115 9.90 3.26 -31.27
CA ASP A 115 8.79 3.48 -32.20
C ASP A 115 7.46 2.87 -31.71
N PHE A 116 7.41 2.45 -30.45
CA PHE A 116 6.19 2.04 -29.74
C PHE A 116 5.86 3.00 -28.59
N ARG A 117 4.64 2.91 -28.07
CA ARG A 117 4.24 3.56 -26.82
C ARG A 117 3.77 2.51 -25.84
N ARG A 118 4.45 2.40 -24.69
CA ARG A 118 3.97 1.60 -23.56
C ARG A 118 2.84 2.38 -22.89
N THR A 119 1.64 1.81 -22.84
CA THR A 119 0.47 2.53 -22.35
C THR A 119 -0.66 1.61 -21.89
N LEU A 120 -1.46 2.07 -20.93
CA LEU A 120 -2.72 1.42 -20.52
C LEU A 120 -3.86 1.63 -21.51
N GLY A 121 -3.69 2.50 -22.51
CA GLY A 121 -4.71 2.70 -23.52
C GLY A 121 -4.41 3.85 -24.45
N PHE A 122 -5.12 3.88 -25.57
CA PHE A 122 -5.10 5.01 -26.48
C PHE A 122 -6.51 5.47 -26.81
N ARG A 123 -6.60 6.70 -27.29
CA ARG A 123 -7.83 7.25 -27.87
C ARG A 123 -7.55 8.00 -29.15
N ILE A 124 -8.55 8.02 -30.02
CA ILE A 124 -8.48 8.69 -31.32
C ILE A 124 -9.22 10.02 -31.24
N SER A 125 -8.61 11.08 -31.77
CA SER A 125 -9.28 12.38 -31.94
C SER A 125 -9.04 12.94 -33.35
N GLY A 126 -9.74 14.02 -33.70
CA GLY A 126 -9.65 14.62 -35.05
C GLY A 126 -10.38 13.85 -36.15
N CYS A 127 -11.28 12.93 -35.77
CA CYS A 127 -12.12 12.16 -36.69
C CYS A 127 -13.58 12.62 -36.57
N SER A 128 -14.24 12.92 -37.70
CA SER A 128 -15.66 13.30 -37.73
C SER A 128 -16.59 12.11 -37.48
N LYS A 129 -16.10 10.89 -37.71
CA LYS A 129 -16.77 9.62 -37.41
C LYS A 129 -15.80 8.64 -36.76
N GLN A 130 -16.35 7.78 -35.91
CA GLN A 130 -15.57 6.71 -35.26
C GLN A 130 -15.22 5.60 -36.26
N PRO A 131 -14.07 4.93 -36.08
CA PRO A 131 -13.73 3.76 -36.88
C PRO A 131 -14.72 2.62 -36.60
N THR A 132 -15.08 1.87 -37.65
CA THR A 132 -15.88 0.65 -37.58
C THR A 132 -15.10 -0.57 -37.10
N SER A 133 -13.77 -0.53 -37.24
CA SER A 133 -12.88 -1.61 -36.82
C SER A 133 -11.50 -1.02 -36.51
N VAL A 134 -10.86 -1.60 -35.50
CA VAL A 134 -9.52 -1.24 -35.05
C VAL A 134 -8.72 -2.51 -34.87
N LYS A 135 -7.48 -2.49 -35.35
CA LYS A 135 -6.46 -3.51 -35.07
C LYS A 135 -5.28 -2.86 -34.40
N ILE A 136 -4.73 -3.51 -33.38
CA ILE A 136 -3.69 -2.95 -32.52
C ILE A 136 -2.56 -3.97 -32.47
N TYR A 137 -1.36 -3.55 -32.85
CA TYR A 137 -0.21 -4.42 -32.99
C TYR A 137 0.90 -4.02 -32.02
N THR A 138 1.48 -5.03 -31.39
CA THR A 138 2.62 -4.93 -30.47
C THR A 138 3.93 -5.21 -31.22
N PRO A 139 5.08 -4.78 -30.67
CA PRO A 139 6.38 -5.15 -31.22
C PRO A 139 6.74 -6.63 -30.95
N ALA A 140 6.05 -7.29 -30.02
CA ALA A 140 6.27 -8.70 -29.71
C ALA A 140 5.85 -9.60 -30.89
N PRO A 141 6.74 -10.47 -31.38
CA PRO A 141 6.39 -11.40 -32.45
C PRO A 141 5.39 -12.44 -31.95
N SER A 142 4.52 -12.95 -32.82
CA SER A 142 3.70 -14.11 -32.48
C SER A 142 4.33 -15.43 -32.92
N GLN A 143 4.02 -16.48 -32.17
CA GLN A 143 4.23 -17.87 -32.56
C GLN A 143 2.93 -18.67 -32.50
N THR A 144 2.95 -19.86 -33.09
CA THR A 144 1.83 -20.79 -33.09
C THR A 144 2.20 -22.06 -32.35
N THR A 145 1.42 -22.39 -31.32
CA THR A 145 1.59 -23.59 -30.51
C THR A 145 0.45 -24.55 -30.78
N LYS A 146 0.77 -25.84 -30.96
CA LYS A 146 -0.23 -26.90 -31.09
C LYS A 146 -0.32 -27.64 -29.77
N VAL A 147 -1.50 -27.69 -29.20
CA VAL A 147 -1.74 -28.29 -27.88
C VAL A 147 -2.61 -29.53 -28.06
N ARG A 148 -2.24 -30.62 -27.40
CA ARG A 148 -3.06 -31.83 -27.25
C ARG A 148 -3.71 -31.81 -25.87
N VAL A 149 -5.01 -32.09 -25.84
CA VAL A 149 -5.79 -32.14 -24.61
C VAL A 149 -6.47 -33.50 -24.52
N GLU A 150 -6.22 -34.21 -23.43
CA GLU A 150 -6.75 -35.54 -23.14
C GLU A 150 -7.64 -35.46 -21.89
N PHE A 151 -8.91 -35.83 -22.05
CA PHE A 151 -9.83 -36.05 -20.94
C PHE A 151 -9.66 -37.48 -20.42
N ASP A 152 -10.17 -37.72 -19.22
CA ASP A 152 -10.11 -39.01 -18.54
C ASP A 152 -8.71 -39.41 -18.08
N ALA A 153 -7.81 -38.43 -17.95
CA ALA A 153 -6.46 -38.61 -17.45
C ALA A 153 -6.48 -38.89 -15.94
N GLY A 154 -6.32 -40.17 -15.57
CA GLY A 154 -6.26 -40.66 -14.19
C GLY A 154 -7.63 -40.81 -13.53
N LYS A 155 -8.66 -40.08 -13.99
CA LYS A 155 -10.06 -40.24 -13.57
C LYS A 155 -11.02 -39.70 -14.61
N THR A 156 -12.28 -40.16 -14.60
CA THR A 156 -13.29 -39.69 -15.54
C THR A 156 -13.59 -38.20 -15.38
N CYS A 157 -13.49 -37.45 -16.48
CA CYS A 157 -13.88 -36.04 -16.52
C CYS A 157 -15.41 -35.92 -16.68
N ASN A 158 -16.07 -35.29 -15.70
CA ASN A 158 -17.54 -35.18 -15.65
C ASN A 158 -18.09 -33.91 -16.30
N TRP A 159 -17.25 -33.11 -16.95
CA TRP A 159 -17.69 -31.89 -17.63
C TRP A 159 -18.55 -32.25 -18.84
N LYS A 160 -19.77 -31.72 -18.90
CA LYS A 160 -20.70 -31.88 -20.02
C LYS A 160 -20.36 -30.91 -21.15
N SER A 161 -19.74 -29.78 -20.80
CA SER A 161 -19.27 -28.78 -21.74
C SER A 161 -17.92 -28.21 -21.31
N LEU A 162 -17.12 -27.80 -22.29
CA LEU A 162 -15.85 -27.11 -22.11
C LEU A 162 -15.85 -25.90 -23.03
N THR A 163 -15.67 -24.69 -22.50
CA THR A 163 -15.44 -23.50 -23.30
C THR A 163 -13.99 -23.06 -23.19
N LEU A 164 -13.38 -22.77 -24.33
CA LEU A 164 -12.01 -22.29 -24.41
C LEU A 164 -11.97 -20.78 -24.67
N SER A 165 -11.17 -20.06 -23.91
CA SER A 165 -10.81 -18.66 -24.17
C SER A 165 -9.30 -18.48 -24.12
N GLY A 166 -8.81 -17.41 -24.75
CA GLY A 166 -7.39 -17.08 -24.76
C GLY A 166 -7.19 -15.63 -24.34
N TYR A 167 -6.15 -15.39 -23.55
CA TYR A 167 -5.63 -14.07 -23.19
C TYR A 167 -4.22 -13.96 -23.77
N ASN A 168 -3.92 -12.89 -24.52
CA ASN A 168 -2.74 -12.81 -25.40
C ASN A 168 -2.57 -14.00 -26.37
N ALA A 169 -3.62 -14.80 -26.55
CA ALA A 169 -3.69 -15.95 -27.44
C ALA A 169 -4.98 -15.94 -28.26
N SER A 170 -4.89 -16.33 -29.54
CA SER A 170 -5.98 -16.64 -30.45
C SER A 170 -6.06 -18.15 -30.61
N ILE A 171 -7.20 -18.75 -30.28
CA ILE A 171 -7.46 -20.15 -30.64
C ILE A 171 -7.93 -20.16 -32.09
N ASP A 172 -7.05 -20.60 -33.00
CA ASP A 172 -7.25 -20.50 -34.44
C ASP A 172 -7.98 -21.72 -34.99
N LYS A 173 -7.65 -22.90 -34.47
CA LYS A 173 -8.23 -24.17 -34.93
C LYS A 173 -8.40 -25.12 -33.76
N ILE A 174 -9.52 -25.84 -33.77
CA ILE A 174 -9.77 -26.96 -32.86
C ILE A 174 -10.10 -28.17 -33.73
N ASN A 175 -9.35 -29.26 -33.53
CA ASN A 175 -9.63 -30.55 -34.15
C ASN A 175 -10.15 -31.51 -33.08
N THR A 176 -11.47 -31.70 -33.09
CA THR A 176 -12.21 -32.50 -32.12
C THR A 176 -12.17 -34.00 -32.39
N GLY A 177 -11.65 -34.44 -33.54
CA GLY A 177 -11.78 -35.82 -33.99
C GLY A 177 -13.24 -36.32 -33.96
N LYS A 178 -13.44 -37.60 -33.61
CA LYS A 178 -14.77 -38.22 -33.41
C LYS A 178 -15.26 -38.15 -31.96
N THR A 179 -14.46 -37.58 -31.08
CA THR A 179 -14.53 -37.71 -29.62
C THR A 179 -15.15 -36.47 -28.97
N PHE A 180 -15.20 -35.35 -29.67
CA PHE A 180 -15.90 -34.13 -29.27
C PHE A 180 -16.78 -33.59 -30.39
N LYS A 181 -17.85 -32.89 -30.01
CA LYS A 181 -18.62 -32.00 -30.90
C LYS A 181 -18.24 -30.56 -30.58
N SER A 182 -18.10 -29.70 -31.59
CA SER A 182 -17.80 -28.28 -31.39
C SER A 182 -18.94 -27.38 -31.85
N LYS A 183 -19.17 -26.30 -31.10
CA LYS A 183 -19.94 -25.13 -31.51
C LYS A 183 -19.10 -23.89 -31.18
N GLY A 184 -18.35 -23.40 -32.17
CA GLY A 184 -17.35 -22.36 -31.93
C GLY A 184 -16.24 -22.87 -30.99
N LYS A 185 -15.97 -22.12 -29.91
CA LYS A 185 -14.98 -22.48 -28.89
C LYS A 185 -15.55 -23.33 -27.74
N THR A 186 -16.83 -23.70 -27.81
CA THR A 186 -17.47 -24.60 -26.85
C THR A 186 -17.48 -26.01 -27.41
N LEU A 187 -16.97 -26.95 -26.62
CA LEU A 187 -16.82 -28.37 -26.94
C LEU A 187 -17.72 -29.20 -26.02
N THR A 188 -18.38 -30.21 -26.59
CA THR A 188 -19.17 -31.19 -25.85
C THR A 188 -18.50 -32.56 -26.02
N PRO A 189 -18.07 -33.21 -24.91
CA PRO A 189 -17.46 -34.53 -24.99
C PRO A 189 -18.45 -35.57 -25.51
N GLY A 190 -17.98 -36.46 -26.38
CA GLY A 190 -18.70 -37.64 -26.85
C GLY A 190 -18.66 -38.79 -25.84
N ARG A 191 -19.23 -39.95 -26.24
CA ARG A 191 -19.28 -41.18 -25.42
C ARG A 191 -18.14 -42.17 -25.70
N GLY A 192 -17.06 -41.72 -26.35
CA GLY A 192 -15.92 -42.57 -26.73
C GLY A 192 -15.04 -42.97 -25.54
N LYS A 193 -14.32 -44.10 -25.66
CA LYS A 193 -13.39 -44.61 -24.63
C LYS A 193 -12.13 -43.74 -24.45
N SER A 194 -11.72 -43.02 -25.48
CA SER A 194 -10.65 -42.03 -25.42
C SER A 194 -11.25 -40.70 -25.86
N ARG A 195 -11.17 -39.68 -25.00
CA ARG A 195 -11.72 -38.35 -25.26
C ARG A 195 -10.57 -37.36 -25.34
N SER A 196 -10.07 -37.11 -26.55
CA SER A 196 -9.04 -36.10 -26.78
C SER A 196 -9.39 -35.17 -27.93
N PHE A 197 -8.77 -34.01 -27.94
CA PHE A 197 -8.78 -33.09 -29.08
C PHE A 197 -7.43 -32.38 -29.18
N THR A 198 -7.15 -31.78 -30.33
CA THR A 198 -6.01 -30.88 -30.49
C THR A 198 -6.49 -29.48 -30.81
N MET A 199 -5.74 -28.48 -30.39
CA MET A 199 -5.96 -27.10 -30.75
C MET A 199 -4.68 -26.44 -31.23
N GLN A 200 -4.83 -25.43 -32.06
CA GLN A 200 -3.76 -24.56 -32.50
C GLN A 200 -4.06 -23.15 -31.98
N ALA A 201 -3.11 -22.58 -31.26
CA ALA A 201 -3.21 -21.24 -30.72
C ALA A 201 -2.04 -20.39 -31.19
N THR A 202 -2.34 -19.22 -31.77
CA THR A 202 -1.34 -18.18 -32.04
C THR A 202 -1.29 -17.24 -30.85
N HIS A 203 -0.11 -17.00 -30.31
CA HIS A 203 0.10 -16.15 -29.13
C HIS A 203 1.39 -15.35 -29.27
N MET A 204 1.53 -14.30 -28.46
CA MET A 204 2.75 -13.50 -28.43
C MET A 204 3.90 -14.30 -27.80
N ILE A 205 5.12 -14.06 -28.29
CA ILE A 205 6.36 -14.50 -27.64
C ILE A 205 6.68 -13.45 -26.59
N THR A 206 6.74 -13.87 -25.32
CA THR A 206 7.06 -13.02 -24.19
C THR A 206 8.51 -12.55 -24.28
N PRO A 207 8.79 -11.25 -24.57
CA PRO A 207 10.16 -10.78 -24.69
C PRO A 207 10.88 -10.67 -23.33
N ASN A 208 10.11 -10.54 -22.25
CA ASN A 208 10.54 -10.58 -20.85
C ASN A 208 9.31 -10.70 -19.93
N ASP A 209 9.55 -11.09 -18.68
CA ASP A 209 8.51 -11.35 -17.65
C ASP A 209 7.60 -10.14 -17.35
N PHE A 210 8.01 -8.92 -17.73
CA PHE A 210 7.29 -7.67 -17.45
C PHE A 210 6.54 -7.10 -18.66
N SER A 211 6.56 -7.80 -19.79
CA SER A 211 5.83 -7.38 -20.99
C SER A 211 4.31 -7.50 -20.85
N GLY A 212 3.85 -8.42 -19.99
CA GLY A 212 2.45 -8.81 -19.89
C GLY A 212 1.91 -9.44 -21.18
N ASP A 213 2.80 -9.99 -22.02
CA ASP A 213 2.47 -10.58 -23.32
C ASP A 213 2.27 -12.12 -23.25
N GLU A 214 2.33 -12.72 -22.06
CA GLU A 214 2.24 -14.16 -21.88
C GLU A 214 0.94 -14.74 -22.44
N GLY A 215 1.06 -15.73 -23.32
CA GLY A 215 -0.05 -16.41 -23.98
C GLY A 215 -0.73 -17.40 -23.04
N LEU A 216 -1.98 -17.12 -22.65
CA LEU A 216 -2.75 -17.95 -21.73
C LEU A 216 -3.96 -18.57 -22.42
N ILE A 217 -4.29 -19.81 -22.06
CA ILE A 217 -5.52 -20.50 -22.47
C ILE A 217 -6.32 -20.92 -21.24
N THR A 218 -7.56 -20.47 -21.18
CA THR A 218 -8.49 -20.79 -20.10
C THR A 218 -9.48 -21.85 -20.54
N PHE A 219 -9.68 -22.83 -19.67
CA PHE A 219 -10.60 -23.95 -19.81
C PHE A 219 -11.73 -23.77 -18.79
N THR A 220 -12.92 -23.42 -19.28
CA THR A 220 -14.11 -23.25 -18.45
C THR A 220 -15.03 -24.45 -18.61
N GLY A 221 -15.16 -25.25 -17.56
CA GLY A 221 -16.10 -26.35 -17.43
C GLY A 221 -17.43 -25.92 -16.83
N ASP A 222 -18.25 -26.90 -16.43
CA ASP A 222 -19.60 -26.63 -15.89
C ASP A 222 -19.57 -26.00 -14.47
N ARG A 223 -18.53 -26.28 -13.69
CA ARG A 223 -18.39 -25.84 -12.27
C ARG A 223 -17.03 -25.28 -11.92
N ASP A 224 -16.04 -25.51 -12.77
CA ASP A 224 -14.64 -25.20 -12.49
C ASP A 224 -14.03 -24.50 -13.70
N THR A 225 -12.95 -23.76 -13.46
CA THR A 225 -12.15 -23.13 -14.50
C THR A 225 -10.69 -23.21 -14.11
N PHE A 226 -9.82 -23.44 -15.09
CA PHE A 226 -8.38 -23.31 -14.90
C PHE A 226 -7.73 -22.72 -16.15
N THR A 227 -6.55 -22.14 -15.98
CA THR A 227 -5.78 -21.51 -17.05
C THR A 227 -4.40 -22.14 -17.12
N ILE A 228 -3.88 -22.31 -18.33
CA ILE A 228 -2.49 -22.69 -18.56
C ILE A 228 -1.75 -21.54 -19.23
N SER A 229 -0.46 -21.44 -18.96
CA SER A 229 0.49 -20.66 -19.74
C SER A 229 1.07 -21.52 -20.86
N LEU A 230 1.08 -20.97 -22.08
CA LEU A 230 1.72 -21.62 -23.24
C LEU A 230 3.26 -21.57 -23.13
N ASP A 231 3.81 -20.56 -22.45
CA ASP A 231 5.24 -20.45 -22.18
C ASP A 231 5.68 -21.48 -21.13
N ALA A 232 4.90 -21.63 -20.04
CA ALA A 232 5.14 -22.65 -19.04
C ALA A 232 4.98 -24.06 -19.63
N LEU A 233 3.98 -24.30 -20.49
CA LEU A 233 3.82 -25.57 -21.19
C LEU A 233 5.04 -25.90 -22.07
N ALA A 234 5.60 -24.89 -22.76
CA ALA A 234 6.79 -25.07 -23.59
C ALA A 234 8.06 -25.29 -22.76
N PHE A 235 8.22 -24.59 -21.63
CA PHE A 235 9.43 -24.63 -20.81
C PHE A 235 9.44 -25.80 -19.81
N GLN A 236 8.32 -26.10 -19.17
CA GLN A 236 8.20 -27.11 -18.11
C GLN A 236 7.63 -28.45 -18.60
N GLY A 237 7.00 -28.46 -19.77
CA GLY A 237 6.37 -29.64 -20.36
C GLY A 237 4.91 -29.83 -19.92
N PRO A 238 4.37 -31.05 -20.07
CA PRO A 238 2.96 -31.35 -19.89
C PRO A 238 2.41 -30.98 -18.51
N VAL A 239 1.12 -30.61 -18.51
CA VAL A 239 0.36 -30.20 -17.33
C VAL A 239 -0.79 -31.19 -17.11
N TRP A 240 -0.97 -31.63 -15.86
CA TRP A 240 -2.10 -32.46 -15.46
C TRP A 240 -2.95 -31.78 -14.39
N ASN A 241 -4.21 -31.51 -14.74
CA ASN A 241 -5.23 -31.15 -13.76
C ASN A 241 -5.89 -32.44 -13.24
N LYS A 242 -5.38 -32.95 -12.12
CA LYS A 242 -5.83 -34.19 -11.46
C LYS A 242 -7.30 -34.11 -11.05
N GLU A 243 -7.76 -32.93 -10.63
CA GLU A 243 -9.12 -32.67 -10.18
C GLU A 243 -10.14 -32.63 -11.32
N ALA A 244 -9.74 -32.19 -12.51
CA ALA A 244 -10.59 -32.24 -13.71
C ALA A 244 -10.45 -33.56 -14.48
N GLY A 245 -9.36 -34.31 -14.28
CA GLY A 245 -9.01 -35.47 -15.10
C GLY A 245 -8.58 -35.06 -16.51
N ILE A 246 -7.83 -33.96 -16.63
CA ILE A 246 -7.41 -33.37 -17.91
C ILE A 246 -5.89 -33.29 -17.97
N TYR A 247 -5.31 -33.91 -19.00
CA TYR A 247 -3.90 -33.86 -19.32
C TYR A 247 -3.68 -33.01 -20.57
N ILE A 248 -2.67 -32.14 -20.53
CA ILE A 248 -2.39 -31.16 -21.57
C ILE A 248 -0.90 -31.23 -21.90
N ALA A 249 -0.58 -31.33 -23.18
CA ALA A 249 0.79 -31.39 -23.66
C ALA A 249 0.94 -30.60 -24.97
N ASP A 250 2.17 -30.25 -25.33
CA ASP A 250 2.45 -29.91 -26.73
C ASP A 250 2.07 -31.10 -27.64
N ALA A 251 1.50 -30.82 -28.80
CA ALA A 251 1.02 -31.88 -29.70
C ALA A 251 2.16 -32.74 -30.27
N GLY A 252 3.39 -32.23 -30.31
CA GLY A 252 4.61 -32.95 -30.65
C GLY A 252 5.23 -33.73 -29.50
N ASP A 253 4.78 -33.54 -28.25
CA ASP A 253 5.23 -34.34 -27.11
C ASP A 253 4.67 -35.76 -27.21
N ALA A 254 5.56 -36.75 -27.35
CA ALA A 254 5.18 -38.15 -27.51
C ALA A 254 4.77 -38.83 -26.20
N ARG A 255 5.00 -38.21 -25.03
CA ARG A 255 4.66 -38.80 -23.73
C ARG A 255 3.16 -39.04 -23.63
N SER A 256 2.78 -40.27 -23.29
CA SER A 256 1.41 -40.58 -22.90
C SER A 256 1.13 -40.06 -21.49
N PHE A 257 -0.15 -39.93 -21.13
CA PHE A 257 -0.50 -39.64 -19.74
C PHE A 257 0.06 -40.69 -18.76
N ALA A 258 0.13 -41.96 -19.16
CA ALA A 258 0.68 -43.03 -18.32
C ALA A 258 2.17 -42.83 -18.04
N ASP A 259 2.95 -42.43 -19.05
CA ASP A 259 4.38 -42.16 -18.91
C ASP A 259 4.61 -40.93 -18.01
N TYR A 260 3.85 -39.86 -18.24
CA TYR A 260 3.89 -38.66 -17.40
C TYR A 260 3.53 -38.99 -15.95
N GLN A 261 2.45 -39.74 -15.72
CA GLN A 261 2.02 -40.14 -14.39
C GLN A 261 3.09 -40.98 -13.67
N ALA A 262 3.82 -41.84 -14.39
CA ALA A 262 4.92 -42.61 -13.83
C ALA A 262 6.12 -41.73 -13.46
N GLU A 263 6.42 -40.69 -14.24
CA GLU A 263 7.47 -39.69 -13.97
C GLU A 263 7.17 -38.92 -12.69
N ILE A 264 5.93 -38.46 -12.53
CA ILE A 264 5.53 -37.59 -11.40
C ILE A 264 5.01 -38.35 -10.18
N LYS A 265 5.11 -39.68 -10.15
CA LYS A 265 4.47 -40.55 -9.14
C LYS A 265 4.81 -40.19 -7.67
N GLU A 266 6.01 -39.68 -7.42
CA GLU A 266 6.49 -39.28 -6.09
C GLU A 266 6.24 -37.80 -5.78
N THR A 267 5.69 -37.05 -6.75
CA THR A 267 5.37 -35.64 -6.58
C THR A 267 3.96 -35.48 -6.00
N LYS A 268 3.78 -34.43 -5.21
CA LYS A 268 2.47 -34.05 -4.66
C LYS A 268 1.85 -32.95 -5.50
N THR A 269 0.56 -33.02 -5.78
CA THR A 269 -0.16 -31.87 -6.37
C THR A 269 -0.14 -30.68 -5.41
N LEU A 270 -0.38 -29.47 -5.93
CA LEU A 270 -0.50 -28.28 -5.08
C LEU A 270 -1.56 -28.49 -3.98
N THR A 271 -2.71 -29.08 -4.32
CA THR A 271 -3.77 -29.43 -3.35
C THR A 271 -3.27 -30.40 -2.28
N GLU A 272 -2.54 -31.44 -2.65
CA GLU A 272 -1.97 -32.42 -1.70
C GLU A 272 -0.89 -31.79 -0.82
N GLN A 273 -0.07 -30.89 -1.38
CA GLN A 273 0.90 -30.13 -0.61
C GLN A 273 0.20 -29.25 0.43
N VAL A 274 -0.90 -28.58 0.06
CA VAL A 274 -1.71 -27.75 0.97
C VAL A 274 -2.38 -28.60 2.04
N LEU A 275 -3.03 -29.72 1.68
CA LEU A 275 -3.70 -30.62 2.64
C LEU A 275 -2.73 -31.34 3.59
N ALA A 276 -1.49 -31.58 3.16
CA ALA A 276 -0.45 -32.18 4.00
C ALA A 276 0.12 -31.18 5.03
N LYS A 277 -0.15 -29.87 4.89
CA LYS A 277 0.22 -28.90 5.91
C LYS A 277 -0.75 -29.02 7.08
N SER A 278 -0.23 -28.91 8.29
CA SER A 278 -1.07 -28.73 9.49
C SER A 278 -2.00 -27.53 9.30
N GLU A 279 -3.21 -27.59 9.87
CA GLU A 279 -4.16 -26.49 9.88
C GLU A 279 -3.44 -25.19 10.31
N GLN A 280 -3.51 -24.17 9.45
CA GLN A 280 -3.00 -22.85 9.74
C GLN A 280 -3.99 -22.15 10.68
N THR A 281 -3.96 -22.52 11.96
CA THR A 281 -4.78 -21.85 12.97
C THR A 281 -4.23 -20.46 13.25
N LEU A 282 -5.10 -19.49 13.55
CA LEU A 282 -4.68 -18.15 13.98
C LEU A 282 -3.70 -18.22 15.16
N ARG A 283 -3.92 -19.14 16.11
CA ARG A 283 -3.00 -19.39 17.23
C ARG A 283 -1.63 -19.88 16.75
N GLY A 284 -1.61 -20.84 15.82
CA GLY A 284 -0.38 -21.35 15.22
C GLY A 284 0.38 -20.27 14.47
N SER A 285 -0.32 -19.45 13.67
CA SER A 285 0.28 -18.30 12.99
C SER A 285 0.81 -17.25 13.98
N PHE A 286 0.03 -16.90 15.00
CA PHE A 286 0.43 -15.91 16.02
C PHE A 286 1.63 -16.37 16.85
N LEU A 287 1.66 -17.64 17.27
CA LEU A 287 2.78 -18.20 18.04
C LEU A 287 3.99 -18.54 17.16
N GLY A 288 3.79 -18.75 15.86
CA GLY A 288 4.85 -19.00 14.88
C GLY A 288 5.52 -17.72 14.36
N GLN A 289 4.91 -16.55 14.59
CA GLN A 289 5.54 -15.27 14.28
C GLN A 289 6.66 -14.97 15.29
N PRO A 290 7.76 -14.32 14.86
CA PRO A 290 8.70 -13.75 15.81
C PRO A 290 7.94 -12.80 16.74
N ARG A 291 8.39 -12.71 17.99
CA ARG A 291 7.77 -11.77 18.94
C ARG A 291 7.74 -10.37 18.30
N PRO A 292 6.59 -9.68 18.34
CA PRO A 292 6.50 -8.32 17.81
C PRO A 292 7.62 -7.47 18.39
N HIS A 293 8.40 -6.84 17.51
CA HIS A 293 9.36 -5.84 17.95
C HIS A 293 8.58 -4.63 18.44
N LYS A 294 9.13 -3.92 19.42
CA LYS A 294 8.50 -2.69 19.92
C LYS A 294 8.55 -1.65 18.80
N VAL A 295 7.39 -1.14 18.44
CA VAL A 295 7.26 -0.08 17.43
C VAL A 295 6.73 1.18 18.07
N ALA A 296 7.18 2.31 17.55
CA ALA A 296 6.59 3.59 17.89
C ALA A 296 5.15 3.69 17.40
N THR A 297 4.35 4.51 18.07
CA THR A 297 2.93 4.72 17.76
C THR A 297 2.67 6.19 17.46
N SER A 298 1.82 6.46 16.46
CA SER A 298 1.38 7.84 16.20
C SER A 298 0.15 8.18 17.05
N ILE A 299 0.18 9.34 17.69
CA ILE A 299 -0.98 9.94 18.37
C ILE A 299 -1.30 11.30 17.75
N GLY A 300 -2.58 11.60 17.55
CA GLY A 300 -3.00 12.81 16.87
C GLY A 300 -4.53 12.94 16.83
N CYS A 301 -4.99 13.95 16.10
CA CYS A 301 -6.41 14.14 15.82
C CYS A 301 -6.72 13.71 14.39
N LYS A 302 -7.98 13.33 14.13
CA LYS A 302 -8.45 12.97 12.79
C LYS A 302 -8.09 14.05 11.77
N PHE A 303 -7.36 13.65 10.74
CA PHE A 303 -6.90 14.42 9.58
C PHE A 303 -6.04 15.66 9.89
N ALA A 304 -5.62 15.81 11.15
CA ALA A 304 -4.73 16.87 11.56
C ALA A 304 -3.30 16.56 11.10
N GLN A 305 -2.65 17.55 10.51
CA GLN A 305 -1.23 17.45 10.14
C GLN A 305 -0.33 17.36 11.38
N GLN A 306 -0.73 18.01 12.47
CA GLN A 306 -0.01 17.98 13.73
C GLN A 306 -0.25 16.65 14.45
N ARG A 307 0.69 15.73 14.32
CA ARG A 307 0.66 14.41 14.96
C ARG A 307 2.02 14.05 15.55
N PHE A 308 1.98 13.42 16.71
CA PHE A 308 3.17 13.08 17.46
C PHE A 308 3.55 11.63 17.25
N TRP A 309 4.84 11.38 17.32
CA TRP A 309 5.42 10.05 17.26
C TRP A 309 5.89 9.67 18.66
N LEU A 310 5.23 8.70 19.27
CA LEU A 310 5.57 8.19 20.58
C LEU A 310 6.50 6.99 20.41
N GLU A 311 7.74 7.14 20.81
CA GLU A 311 8.73 6.06 20.77
C GLU A 311 8.36 4.94 21.74
N CYS A 312 8.84 3.73 21.47
CA CYS A 312 8.52 2.57 22.30
C CYS A 312 8.99 2.73 23.76
N TYR A 313 10.09 3.44 24.01
CA TYR A 313 10.54 3.73 25.38
C TYR A 313 9.84 4.95 26.01
N GLY A 314 8.86 5.56 25.34
CA GLY A 314 8.03 6.62 25.90
C GLY A 314 8.39 8.05 25.49
N ASP A 315 9.54 8.27 24.85
CA ASP A 315 9.93 9.57 24.31
C ASP A 315 8.90 10.09 23.31
N LEU A 316 8.72 11.41 23.28
CA LEU A 316 7.80 12.07 22.37
C LEU A 316 8.58 12.82 21.28
N MET A 317 8.35 12.45 20.03
CA MET A 317 8.93 13.09 18.87
C MET A 317 7.90 13.90 18.07
N ILE A 318 8.35 15.05 17.59
CA ILE A 318 7.58 16.04 16.84
C ILE A 318 8.25 16.20 15.46
N HIS A 319 7.80 15.43 14.49
CA HIS A 319 8.42 15.37 13.16
C HIS A 319 8.12 16.59 12.28
N SER A 320 9.14 17.24 11.73
CA SER A 320 8.93 18.36 10.81
C SER A 320 8.18 17.97 9.52
N ILE A 321 8.30 16.70 9.07
CA ILE A 321 7.70 16.21 7.82
C ILE A 321 6.19 16.44 7.74
N ASN A 322 5.48 16.32 8.87
CA ASN A 322 4.02 16.30 8.83
C ASN A 322 3.44 17.65 8.39
N ILE A 323 4.14 18.74 8.67
CA ILE A 323 3.76 20.11 8.28
C ILE A 323 4.61 20.65 7.12
N ARG A 324 5.86 20.18 6.95
CA ARG A 324 6.74 20.61 5.86
C ARG A 324 6.26 20.12 4.49
N LYS A 325 5.78 18.88 4.40
CA LYS A 325 5.32 18.27 3.13
C LYS A 325 4.17 19.05 2.49
N CYS A 326 3.31 19.64 3.32
CA CYS A 326 2.11 20.35 2.88
C CYS A 326 2.28 21.88 2.82
N SER A 327 3.48 22.42 3.15
CA SER A 327 3.77 23.87 3.17
C SER A 327 2.73 24.71 3.92
N THR A 328 2.25 24.21 5.06
CA THR A 328 1.12 24.81 5.77
C THR A 328 1.49 26.03 6.60
N PRO A 329 0.52 26.89 6.97
CA PRO A 329 0.80 28.07 7.79
C PRO A 329 1.42 27.69 9.14
N ASP A 330 1.05 26.54 9.70
CA ASP A 330 1.69 25.88 10.86
C ASP A 330 3.21 25.83 10.82
N PHE A 331 3.82 25.66 9.64
CA PHE A 331 5.27 25.60 9.51
C PHE A 331 5.96 26.88 10.00
N LYS A 332 5.29 28.04 9.92
CA LYS A 332 5.83 29.31 10.44
C LYS A 332 5.93 29.33 11.97
N ARG A 333 5.14 28.49 12.65
CA ARG A 333 5.08 28.35 14.11
C ARG A 333 5.86 27.13 14.60
N PHE A 334 6.47 26.36 13.71
CA PHE A 334 7.28 25.19 14.09
C PHE A 334 8.65 25.61 14.60
N ALA A 335 8.79 25.65 15.93
CA ALA A 335 9.99 26.18 16.59
C ALA A 335 11.05 25.11 16.89
N PHE A 336 11.34 24.24 15.91
CA PHE A 336 12.39 23.23 15.96
C PHE A 336 13.26 23.30 14.70
N ASP A 337 14.49 22.81 14.77
CA ASP A 337 15.52 22.95 13.73
C ASP A 337 15.90 21.58 13.15
N PRO A 338 15.02 20.96 12.34
CA PRO A 338 15.27 19.61 11.83
C PRO A 338 16.50 19.60 10.90
N LYS A 339 17.47 18.70 11.17
CA LYS A 339 18.66 18.53 10.32
C LYS A 339 18.35 17.88 8.97
N ASP A 340 17.31 17.06 8.92
CA ASP A 340 16.92 16.33 7.72
C ASP A 340 15.38 16.28 7.54
N TYR A 341 14.93 15.45 6.61
CA TYR A 341 13.52 15.32 6.27
C TYR A 341 12.68 14.61 7.34
N PHE A 342 13.28 13.74 8.15
CA PHE A 342 12.59 12.96 9.19
C PHE A 342 12.84 13.49 10.61
N GLY A 343 13.75 14.43 10.79
CA GLY A 343 14.08 15.03 12.07
C GLY A 343 13.03 16.00 12.60
N GLY A 344 13.23 16.41 13.86
CA GLY A 344 12.40 17.42 14.52
C GLY A 344 12.71 17.56 16.00
N GLY A 345 11.72 18.03 16.77
CA GLY A 345 11.83 18.13 18.22
C GLY A 345 11.65 16.77 18.88
N ARG A 346 12.42 16.48 19.94
CA ARG A 346 12.24 15.27 20.76
C ARG A 346 12.31 15.59 22.24
N PHE A 347 11.39 15.03 23.01
CA PHE A 347 11.36 15.07 24.46
C PHE A 347 11.83 13.71 24.96
N PHE A 348 12.93 13.71 25.71
CA PHE A 348 13.56 12.52 26.27
C PHE A 348 13.15 12.38 27.74
N PHE A 349 12.74 11.17 28.12
CA PHE A 349 12.31 10.86 29.49
C PHE A 349 13.25 9.90 30.23
N GLY A 350 14.30 9.41 29.57
CA GLY A 350 15.31 8.52 30.16
C GLY A 350 14.75 7.15 30.56
N LEU A 351 13.65 6.73 29.94
CA LEU A 351 12.92 5.50 30.27
C LEU A 351 13.47 4.27 29.52
N GLU A 352 14.33 4.46 28.54
CA GLU A 352 15.13 3.41 27.90
C GLU A 352 16.03 2.66 28.90
N SER A 353 16.37 3.31 30.01
CA SER A 353 17.14 2.73 31.12
C SER A 353 16.28 1.93 32.12
N ALA A 354 14.95 1.98 32.01
CA ALA A 354 14.02 1.31 32.90
C ALA A 354 13.68 -0.11 32.41
N GLU A 355 13.26 -0.97 33.33
CA GLU A 355 12.70 -2.28 32.98
C GLU A 355 11.34 -2.06 32.29
N ASP A 356 11.18 -2.59 31.09
CA ASP A 356 9.91 -2.54 30.36
C ASP A 356 8.94 -3.62 30.86
N LEU A 357 7.72 -3.19 31.19
CA LEU A 357 6.63 -4.05 31.68
C LEU A 357 5.54 -4.27 30.63
N GLY A 358 5.48 -3.46 29.58
CA GLY A 358 4.53 -3.63 28.50
C GLY A 358 4.06 -2.35 27.83
N HIS A 359 3.60 -2.52 26.59
CA HIS A 359 3.07 -1.47 25.72
C HIS A 359 1.74 -1.93 25.13
N PHE A 360 0.68 -1.16 25.31
CA PHE A 360 -0.64 -1.52 24.80
C PHE A 360 -1.54 -0.30 24.61
N PRO A 361 -2.40 -0.31 23.57
CA PRO A 361 -3.43 0.71 23.44
C PRO A 361 -4.49 0.52 24.52
N ASP A 362 -5.21 1.60 24.85
CA ASP A 362 -6.48 1.48 25.56
C ASP A 362 -7.50 0.66 24.75
N PRO A 363 -8.58 0.14 25.37
CA PRO A 363 -9.57 -0.66 24.67
C PRO A 363 -10.07 0.00 23.38
N ALA A 364 -10.11 -0.79 22.31
CA ALA A 364 -10.54 -0.36 21.00
C ALA A 364 -11.88 0.41 21.05
N PRO A 365 -12.07 1.47 20.25
CA PRO A 365 -11.16 2.03 19.26
C PRO A 365 -10.38 3.26 19.76
N VAL A 366 -10.11 3.38 21.07
CA VAL A 366 -9.55 4.60 21.66
C VAL A 366 -8.07 4.76 21.32
N LEU A 367 -7.70 5.89 20.68
CA LEU A 367 -6.29 6.22 20.40
C LEU A 367 -5.57 6.84 21.61
N ALA A 368 -5.35 6.02 22.62
CA ALA A 368 -4.46 6.33 23.72
C ALA A 368 -3.50 5.16 23.93
N GLN A 369 -2.22 5.47 24.12
CA GLN A 369 -1.16 4.49 24.28
C GLN A 369 -0.69 4.44 25.73
N ASN A 370 -0.54 3.24 26.27
CA ASN A 370 0.01 2.98 27.60
C ASN A 370 1.39 2.34 27.46
N ASN A 371 2.38 2.91 28.15
CA ASN A 371 3.71 2.34 28.32
C ASN A 371 4.00 2.18 29.81
N HIS A 372 4.36 0.99 30.23
CA HIS A 372 4.59 0.65 31.64
C HIS A 372 6.07 0.30 31.85
N PHE A 373 6.69 0.91 32.84
CA PHE A 373 8.10 0.75 33.16
C PHE A 373 8.33 0.55 34.66
N ARG A 374 9.54 0.11 35.02
CA ARG A 374 9.98 0.00 36.41
C ARG A 374 11.41 0.48 36.58
N ARG A 375 11.66 1.24 37.65
CA ARG A 375 13.01 1.62 38.09
C ARG A 375 13.13 1.31 39.58
N GLY A 376 13.79 0.19 39.89
CA GLY A 376 13.79 -0.36 41.25
C GLY A 376 12.36 -0.66 41.72
N ASP A 377 11.98 -0.10 42.86
CA ASP A 377 10.66 -0.27 43.48
C ASP A 377 9.61 0.73 42.96
N ILE A 378 9.97 1.63 42.05
CA ILE A 378 9.04 2.58 41.43
C ILE A 378 8.51 2.02 40.11
N ARG A 379 7.20 1.76 40.05
CA ARG A 379 6.47 1.51 38.81
C ARG A 379 6.05 2.84 38.18
N ILE A 380 6.23 2.95 36.87
CA ILE A 380 5.94 4.15 36.08
C ILE A 380 4.93 3.78 34.99
N GLU A 381 3.79 4.44 34.99
CA GLU A 381 2.75 4.28 33.97
C GLU A 381 2.67 5.57 33.16
N GLN A 382 2.89 5.50 31.85
CA GLN A 382 2.75 6.62 30.93
C GLN A 382 1.53 6.38 30.02
N LYS A 383 0.51 7.23 30.17
CA LYS A 383 -0.62 7.30 29.24
C LYS A 383 -0.47 8.51 28.32
N SER A 384 -0.49 8.27 27.01
CA SER A 384 -0.23 9.28 26.00
C SER A 384 -1.37 9.37 24.98
N PHE A 385 -1.87 10.57 24.72
CA PHE A 385 -2.89 10.84 23.71
C PHE A 385 -2.83 12.31 23.25
N ALA A 386 -3.56 12.65 22.19
CA ALA A 386 -3.56 14.01 21.63
C ALA A 386 -4.97 14.57 21.46
N VAL A 387 -5.12 15.89 21.65
CA VAL A 387 -6.39 16.62 21.50
C VAL A 387 -6.15 18.03 20.93
N PRO A 388 -7.18 18.68 20.35
CA PRO A 388 -7.10 20.09 19.97
C PRO A 388 -7.01 20.99 21.22
N LEU A 389 -6.30 22.10 21.13
CA LEU A 389 -6.14 23.06 22.22
C LEU A 389 -7.37 23.95 22.39
N GLU A 390 -7.86 24.52 21.29
CA GLU A 390 -8.85 25.60 21.31
C GLU A 390 -10.29 25.12 21.48
N LYS A 391 -10.55 23.84 21.19
CA LYS A 391 -11.89 23.25 21.22
C LYS A 391 -11.87 21.81 21.71
N SER A 392 -13.00 21.38 22.28
CA SER A 392 -13.23 19.96 22.53
C SER A 392 -13.23 19.18 21.22
N ILE A 393 -12.58 18.01 21.22
CA ILE A 393 -12.59 17.07 20.09
C ILE A 393 -14.00 16.62 19.70
N LEU A 394 -14.99 16.76 20.59
CA LEU A 394 -16.38 16.42 20.28
C LEU A 394 -17.09 17.46 19.40
N LYS A 395 -16.56 18.68 19.30
CA LYS A 395 -17.18 19.81 18.57
C LYS A 395 -16.92 19.82 17.06
N GLY A 396 -16.15 18.86 16.55
CA GLY A 396 -15.84 18.72 15.13
C GLY A 396 -14.37 18.41 14.90
N ASP A 397 -14.04 18.07 13.66
CA ASP A 397 -12.70 17.67 13.23
C ASP A 397 -11.74 18.89 13.33
N CYS A 398 -10.44 18.61 13.44
CA CYS A 398 -9.43 19.67 13.39
C CYS A 398 -9.41 20.30 12.00
N VAL A 399 -9.33 21.63 11.96
CA VAL A 399 -9.02 22.34 10.72
C VAL A 399 -7.52 22.64 10.66
N ILE A 400 -7.06 23.06 9.48
CA ILE A 400 -5.69 23.55 9.30
C ILE A 400 -5.47 24.73 10.27
N ASP A 401 -4.31 24.74 10.93
CA ASP A 401 -3.90 25.68 11.99
C ASP A 401 -4.51 25.48 13.39
N ASP A 402 -5.40 24.49 13.61
CA ASP A 402 -5.79 24.12 14.98
C ASP A 402 -4.58 23.54 15.72
N THR A 403 -4.25 24.09 16.90
CA THR A 403 -3.10 23.62 17.67
C THR A 403 -3.42 22.27 18.31
N VAL A 404 -2.63 21.24 18.01
CA VAL A 404 -2.76 19.91 18.64
C VAL A 404 -1.78 19.78 19.80
N ILE A 405 -2.27 19.28 20.93
CA ILE A 405 -1.52 19.07 22.16
C ILE A 405 -1.39 17.58 22.43
N ALA A 406 -0.16 17.11 22.64
CA ALA A 406 0.07 15.81 23.27
C ALA A 406 -0.04 15.95 24.79
N LEU A 407 -0.82 15.06 25.40
CA LEU A 407 -0.95 14.89 26.83
C LEU A 407 -0.20 13.61 27.22
N LEU A 408 0.85 13.76 28.02
CA LEU A 408 1.64 12.66 28.58
C LEU A 408 1.40 12.62 30.09
N CYS A 409 0.61 11.65 30.53
CA CYS A 409 0.23 11.47 31.93
C CYS A 409 1.10 10.37 32.54
N PHE A 410 2.08 10.77 33.36
CA PHE A 410 2.94 9.86 34.11
C PHE A 410 2.36 9.65 35.52
N THR A 411 2.17 8.40 35.90
CA THR A 411 1.84 8.01 37.28
C THR A 411 2.96 7.14 37.84
N PHE A 412 3.48 7.54 39.01
CA PHE A 412 4.54 6.84 39.72
C PHE A 412 3.94 6.16 40.94
N HIS A 413 4.21 4.87 41.12
CA HIS A 413 3.77 4.07 42.26
C HIS A 413 4.98 3.49 42.97
N ASN A 414 5.05 3.64 44.29
CA ASN A 414 6.03 2.92 45.09
C ASN A 414 5.46 1.56 45.50
N ASP A 415 5.90 0.50 44.81
CA ASP A 415 5.50 -0.89 45.05
C ASP A 415 6.41 -1.57 46.09
N GLY A 416 7.44 -0.87 46.59
CA GLY A 416 8.38 -1.35 47.60
C GLY A 416 7.88 -1.22 49.04
N GLN A 417 8.72 -1.66 49.97
CA GLN A 417 8.45 -1.65 51.42
C GLN A 417 9.09 -0.48 52.18
N SER A 418 9.89 0.34 51.50
CA SER A 418 10.54 1.53 52.06
C SER A 418 10.19 2.77 51.25
N SER A 419 10.48 3.96 51.79
CA SER A 419 10.30 5.20 51.04
C SER A 419 11.27 5.27 49.88
N GLN A 420 10.75 5.60 48.70
CA GLN A 420 11.50 5.66 47.44
C GLN A 420 11.30 7.02 46.77
N THR A 421 12.27 7.46 45.98
CA THR A 421 12.14 8.72 45.22
C THR A 421 11.66 8.39 43.81
N ALA A 422 10.45 8.83 43.46
CA ALA A 422 10.00 8.84 42.08
C ALA A 422 10.70 9.96 41.33
N GLU A 423 11.32 9.64 40.19
CA GLU A 423 12.06 10.58 39.37
C GLU A 423 11.76 10.43 37.88
N LEU A 424 11.62 11.56 37.18
CA LEU A 424 11.58 11.63 35.73
C LEU A 424 12.54 12.71 35.24
N PRO A 425 13.63 12.36 34.55
CA PRO A 425 14.40 13.34 33.79
C PRO A 425 13.58 13.82 32.60
N LEU A 426 13.80 15.07 32.19
CA LEU A 426 13.25 15.64 30.98
C LEU A 426 14.35 16.45 30.29
N SER A 427 14.69 16.02 29.08
CA SER A 427 15.56 16.76 28.17
C SER A 427 14.81 16.99 26.86
N VAL A 428 15.17 18.05 26.14
CA VAL A 428 14.57 18.36 24.84
C VAL A 428 15.69 18.58 23.84
N SER A 429 15.62 17.97 22.68
CA SER A 429 16.45 18.35 21.54
C SER A 429 15.60 19.04 20.49
N THR A 430 16.16 20.06 19.85
CA THR A 430 15.49 20.76 18.75
C THR A 430 15.73 20.11 17.39
N GLN A 431 16.62 19.12 17.33
CA GLN A 431 17.19 18.59 16.11
C GLN A 431 17.50 17.09 16.21
N SER A 432 16.54 16.32 16.73
CA SER A 432 16.69 14.88 16.92
C SER A 432 16.14 14.08 15.74
N LEU A 433 16.60 12.82 15.65
CA LEU A 433 16.18 11.83 14.66
C LEU A 433 15.25 10.77 15.28
N ARG A 434 14.70 9.91 14.43
CA ARG A 434 13.99 8.71 14.89
C ARG A 434 14.98 7.75 15.54
N SER A 435 14.48 6.95 16.48
CA SER A 435 15.22 5.77 16.92
C SER A 435 15.33 4.75 15.79
N GLU A 436 16.55 4.29 15.50
CA GLU A 436 16.81 3.15 14.62
C GLU A 436 16.97 1.91 15.49
N HIS A 437 16.21 0.84 15.21
CA HIS A 437 16.29 -0.43 15.96
C HIS A 437 16.13 -0.32 17.49
N GLY A 438 15.50 0.75 17.97
CA GLY A 438 15.31 1.02 19.39
C GLY A 438 16.48 1.76 20.07
N GLU A 439 17.49 2.19 19.33
CA GLU A 439 18.57 3.00 19.89
C GLU A 439 18.15 4.46 20.02
N VAL A 440 18.48 5.09 21.14
CA VAL A 440 18.24 6.52 21.37
C VAL A 440 19.32 7.30 20.60
N PRO A 441 18.94 8.21 19.68
CA PRO A 441 19.90 8.91 18.84
C PRO A 441 20.69 9.94 19.64
N ASP A 442 21.99 10.05 19.35
CA ASP A 442 22.81 11.13 19.88
C ASP A 442 22.28 12.49 19.38
N SER A 443 21.93 13.37 20.32
CA SER A 443 21.20 14.61 20.07
C SER A 443 21.71 15.72 20.97
N GLU A 444 21.92 16.91 20.40
CA GLU A 444 22.24 18.09 21.19
C GLU A 444 21.02 18.52 22.02
N MET A 445 21.23 18.70 23.33
CA MET A 445 20.17 19.04 24.27
C MET A 445 20.03 20.56 24.42
N GLU A 446 18.79 21.02 24.34
CA GLU A 446 18.42 22.41 24.57
C GLU A 446 18.51 22.74 26.06
N THR A 447 19.06 23.92 26.38
CA THR A 447 18.99 24.43 27.75
C THR A 447 17.57 24.85 28.10
N LEU A 448 16.96 24.13 29.06
CA LEU A 448 15.61 24.41 29.54
C LEU A 448 15.57 25.37 30.73
N GLN A 449 14.46 26.10 30.83
CA GLN A 449 14.08 26.92 31.99
C GLN A 449 12.67 26.52 32.44
N THR A 450 12.40 26.68 33.73
CA THR A 450 11.09 26.41 34.33
C THR A 450 10.62 27.58 35.19
N ASP A 451 9.35 27.95 35.06
CA ASP A 451 8.68 28.94 35.91
C ASP A 451 7.19 28.63 36.02
N GLY A 452 6.68 28.38 37.24
CA GLY A 452 5.26 28.11 37.48
C GLY A 452 4.67 26.97 36.64
N GLY A 453 5.46 25.94 36.32
CA GLY A 453 5.10 24.81 35.46
C GLY A 453 5.37 25.02 33.97
N TRP A 454 5.67 26.25 33.53
CA TRP A 454 6.06 26.53 32.14
C TRP A 454 7.47 26.05 31.88
N ILE A 455 7.63 25.15 30.91
CA ILE A 455 8.92 24.69 30.43
C ILE A 455 9.22 25.45 29.15
N THR A 456 10.31 26.19 29.16
CA THR A 456 10.70 27.04 28.03
C THR A 456 12.11 26.78 27.59
N GLY A 457 12.30 26.83 26.27
CA GLY A 457 13.58 26.75 25.60
C GLY A 457 13.90 28.06 24.85
N LYS A 458 14.87 27.99 23.95
CA LYS A 458 15.27 29.08 23.07
C LYS A 458 15.28 28.58 21.62
N TRP A 459 14.58 29.29 20.76
CA TRP A 459 14.60 29.07 19.32
C TRP A 459 14.75 30.41 18.60
N ASN A 460 15.68 30.52 17.65
CA ASN A 460 16.00 31.78 16.97
C ASN A 460 16.19 32.98 17.93
N ARG A 461 16.91 32.75 19.03
CA ARG A 461 17.15 33.72 20.13
C ARG A 461 15.89 34.20 20.86
N LYS A 462 14.72 33.66 20.55
CA LYS A 462 13.45 33.94 21.23
C LYS A 462 13.14 32.84 22.25
N LYS A 463 12.52 33.23 23.35
CA LYS A 463 11.98 32.29 24.34
C LYS A 463 10.77 31.59 23.72
N VAL A 464 10.75 30.26 23.75
CA VAL A 464 9.64 29.44 23.22
C VAL A 464 9.12 28.49 24.29
N ILE A 465 7.81 28.25 24.31
CA ILE A 465 7.19 27.28 25.21
C ILE A 465 7.37 25.89 24.61
N ARG A 466 7.95 24.97 25.39
CA ARG A 466 8.10 23.55 25.02
C ARG A 466 6.99 22.70 25.60
N ALA A 467 6.61 22.97 26.84
CA ALA A 467 5.52 22.26 27.51
C ALA A 467 4.97 23.06 28.68
N PHE A 468 3.80 22.65 29.16
CA PHE A 468 3.34 22.98 30.51
C PHE A 468 3.30 21.70 31.36
N ALA A 469 3.90 21.75 32.55
CA ALA A 469 3.92 20.66 33.51
C ALA A 469 2.94 20.92 34.66
N GLU A 470 1.98 20.02 34.83
CA GLU A 470 1.06 19.99 35.96
C GLU A 470 1.48 18.86 36.91
N THR A 471 2.00 19.23 38.08
CA THR A 471 2.54 18.24 39.02
C THR A 471 2.65 18.77 40.45
N LYS A 472 2.73 17.84 41.40
CA LYS A 472 3.13 18.09 42.81
C LYS A 472 4.58 17.67 43.08
N MET A 473 5.34 17.30 42.06
CA MET A 473 6.76 16.96 42.16
C MET A 473 7.61 18.24 42.17
N THR A 474 8.78 18.16 42.78
CA THR A 474 9.77 19.22 42.74
C THR A 474 10.48 19.21 41.39
N ILE A 475 10.64 20.37 40.76
CA ILE A 475 11.38 20.51 39.48
C ILE A 475 12.75 21.10 39.78
N LYS A 476 13.81 20.40 39.40
CA LYS A 476 15.20 20.87 39.52
C LYS A 476 15.83 20.97 38.13
N LYS A 477 16.62 22.00 37.90
CA LYS A 477 17.45 22.10 36.70
C LYS A 477 18.68 21.20 36.86
N THR A 478 19.05 20.50 35.80
CA THR A 478 20.27 19.68 35.68
C THR A 478 21.08 20.17 34.48
N ASP A 479 22.29 19.64 34.31
CA ASP A 479 23.14 20.00 33.16
C ASP A 479 22.48 19.64 31.84
N ASP A 480 21.83 18.47 31.79
CA ASP A 480 21.20 17.95 30.58
C ASP A 480 19.71 18.33 30.42
N GLY A 481 19.13 19.13 31.32
CA GLY A 481 17.70 19.47 31.26
C GLY A 481 17.03 19.75 32.60
N LEU A 482 15.90 19.10 32.85
CA LEU A 482 15.11 19.19 34.08
C LEU A 482 14.96 17.80 34.72
N ARG A 483 14.80 17.76 36.03
CA ARG A 483 14.45 16.55 36.79
C ARG A 483 13.23 16.82 37.67
N PHE A 484 12.20 16.01 37.50
CA PHE A 484 11.04 15.97 38.39
C PHE A 484 11.31 14.92 39.45
N SER A 485 11.13 15.26 40.73
CA SER A 485 11.30 14.28 41.81
C SER A 485 10.31 14.46 42.96
N LYS A 486 9.94 13.33 43.59
CA LYS A 486 9.14 13.31 44.81
C LYS A 486 9.40 12.04 45.61
N SER A 487 9.59 12.18 46.92
CA SER A 487 9.64 11.04 47.83
C SER A 487 8.24 10.47 48.04
N LEU A 488 8.11 9.15 47.91
CA LEU A 488 6.88 8.38 48.06
C LEU A 488 7.09 7.33 49.15
N THR A 489 6.25 7.34 50.17
CA THR A 489 6.19 6.22 51.13
C THR A 489 5.60 4.97 50.46
N PRO A 490 5.79 3.77 51.03
CA PRO A 490 5.23 2.52 50.49
C PRO A 490 3.75 2.64 50.11
N GLY A 491 3.38 2.12 48.95
CA GLY A 491 2.02 2.11 48.41
C GLY A 491 1.45 3.48 48.02
N LYS A 492 2.23 4.57 48.10
CA LYS A 492 1.79 5.89 47.64
C LYS A 492 2.19 6.13 46.19
N SER A 493 1.44 7.03 45.56
CA SER A 493 1.65 7.44 44.18
C SER A 493 1.68 8.96 44.02
N CYS A 494 2.22 9.40 42.90
CA CYS A 494 2.09 10.78 42.44
C CYS A 494 2.00 10.85 40.91
N GLN A 495 1.61 12.02 40.40
CA GLN A 495 1.41 12.25 38.99
C GLN A 495 2.18 13.47 38.47
N LEU A 496 2.56 13.38 37.20
CA LEU A 496 3.08 14.45 36.38
C LEU A 496 2.35 14.40 35.04
N ILE A 497 1.72 15.51 34.65
CA ILE A 497 1.10 15.65 33.34
C ILE A 497 1.91 16.68 32.55
N LEU A 498 2.44 16.26 31.40
CA LEU A 498 3.07 17.16 30.44
C LEU A 498 2.10 17.45 29.30
N LYS A 499 1.90 18.73 29.03
CA LYS A 499 1.07 19.24 27.92
C LYS A 499 2.01 19.84 26.88
N VAL A 500 2.23 19.12 25.78
CA VAL A 500 3.24 19.45 24.76
C VAL A 500 2.53 19.92 23.49
N PRO A 501 2.60 21.22 23.14
CA PRO A 501 2.06 21.69 21.88
C PRO A 501 2.97 21.27 20.71
N TYR A 502 2.36 20.96 19.56
CA TYR A 502 3.09 20.59 18.35
C TYR A 502 3.81 21.79 17.72
N ILE A 503 3.12 22.94 17.70
CA ILE A 503 3.62 24.24 17.23
C ILE A 503 3.80 25.22 18.39
N ALA A 504 4.57 26.28 18.20
CA ALA A 504 4.83 27.28 19.24
C ALA A 504 3.57 28.02 19.66
N VAL A 505 3.23 27.93 20.94
CA VAL A 505 2.14 28.68 21.59
C VAL A 505 2.68 30.01 22.13
N ASP A 506 2.27 31.13 21.53
CA ASP A 506 2.74 32.46 21.90
C ASP A 506 1.62 33.44 22.28
N GLN A 507 0.38 33.16 21.85
CA GLN A 507 -0.78 34.00 22.15
C GLN A 507 -1.26 33.84 23.60
N ALA A 508 -1.76 34.92 24.19
CA ALA A 508 -2.23 34.92 25.58
C ALA A 508 -3.38 33.93 25.81
N ASN A 509 -4.30 33.80 24.85
CA ASN A 509 -5.41 32.86 24.92
C ASN A 509 -4.94 31.41 24.87
N GLU A 510 -4.07 31.06 23.92
CA GLU A 510 -3.50 29.71 23.80
C GLU A 510 -2.75 29.30 25.08
N LYS A 511 -1.94 30.20 25.65
CA LYS A 511 -1.24 29.96 26.93
C LYS A 511 -2.23 29.69 28.08
N LYS A 512 -3.31 30.48 28.15
CA LYS A 512 -4.36 30.27 29.14
C LYS A 512 -5.01 28.89 28.95
N LEU A 513 -5.40 28.56 27.73
CA LEU A 513 -6.03 27.29 27.39
C LEU A 513 -5.12 26.10 27.71
N LEU A 514 -3.84 26.17 27.34
CA LEU A 514 -2.87 25.09 27.55
C LEU A 514 -2.69 24.82 29.04
N LYS A 515 -2.58 25.88 29.84
CA LYS A 515 -2.51 25.77 31.30
C LYS A 515 -3.75 25.11 31.89
N THR A 516 -4.94 25.51 31.45
CA THR A 516 -6.23 25.03 31.97
C THR A 516 -6.75 23.74 31.34
N LEU A 517 -6.07 23.18 30.35
CA LEU A 517 -6.49 21.97 29.66
C LEU A 517 -6.53 20.78 30.64
N ASP A 518 -7.71 20.26 30.92
CA ASP A 518 -7.94 19.16 31.85
C ASP A 518 -7.74 17.81 31.13
N ALA A 519 -6.74 17.04 31.57
CA ALA A 519 -6.37 15.79 30.92
C ALA A 519 -7.45 14.69 31.06
N ASP A 520 -8.12 14.58 32.20
CA ASP A 520 -9.13 13.56 32.44
C ASP A 520 -10.38 13.81 31.59
N LYS A 521 -10.80 15.08 31.51
CA LYS A 521 -11.89 15.50 30.64
C LYS A 521 -11.52 15.26 29.18
N ALA A 522 -10.33 15.69 28.75
CA ALA A 522 -9.85 15.50 27.39
C ALA A 522 -9.83 14.02 26.99
N TYR A 523 -9.33 13.14 27.86
CA TYR A 523 -9.32 11.70 27.65
C TYR A 523 -10.74 11.10 27.51
N LYS A 524 -11.67 11.48 28.38
CA LYS A 524 -13.08 11.03 28.29
C LYS A 524 -13.73 11.48 26.99
N GLU A 525 -13.47 12.70 26.54
CA GLU A 525 -13.99 13.24 25.29
C GLU A 525 -13.37 12.56 24.07
N LEU A 526 -12.06 12.31 24.07
CA LEU A 526 -11.34 11.53 23.05
C LEU A 526 -11.94 10.13 22.90
N GLY A 527 -12.14 9.40 24.00
CA GLY A 527 -12.70 8.06 23.96
C GLY A 527 -14.15 8.04 23.45
N LYS A 528 -14.95 9.08 23.73
CA LYS A 528 -16.30 9.24 23.16
C LYS A 528 -16.23 9.52 21.66
N TYR A 529 -15.31 10.39 21.25
CA TYR A 529 -15.10 10.77 19.87
C TYR A 529 -14.77 9.55 19.00
N TRP A 530 -13.73 8.78 19.35
CA TRP A 530 -13.30 7.65 18.52
C TRP A 530 -14.32 6.52 18.46
N ARG A 531 -15.03 6.23 19.56
CA ARG A 531 -16.14 5.26 19.55
C ARG A 531 -17.26 5.71 18.60
N ARG A 532 -17.60 7.00 18.59
CA ARG A 532 -18.58 7.56 17.66
C ARG A 532 -18.08 7.51 16.23
N GLU A 533 -16.83 7.85 15.99
CA GLU A 533 -16.25 7.94 14.65
C GLU A 533 -16.07 6.57 13.99
N CYS A 534 -15.41 5.63 14.67
CA CYS A 534 -15.27 4.26 14.19
C CYS A 534 -16.63 3.55 14.08
N GLY A 535 -17.59 3.93 14.92
CA GLY A 535 -18.96 3.42 14.86
C GLY A 535 -19.74 3.78 13.58
N LYS A 536 -19.25 4.71 12.74
CA LYS A 536 -19.84 5.06 11.44
C LYS A 536 -19.50 4.06 10.33
N GLY A 537 -18.42 3.28 10.49
CA GLY A 537 -17.95 2.31 9.50
C GLY A 537 -18.67 0.97 9.58
N THR A 538 -18.29 0.06 8.68
CA THR A 538 -18.67 -1.37 8.78
C THR A 538 -18.23 -1.93 10.12
N ARG A 539 -18.97 -2.89 10.66
CA ARG A 539 -18.55 -3.67 11.84
C ARG A 539 -18.23 -5.08 11.41
N LEU A 540 -17.10 -5.60 11.89
CA LEU A 540 -16.72 -6.99 11.73
C LEU A 540 -16.92 -7.68 13.07
N SER A 541 -17.69 -8.77 13.09
CA SER A 541 -17.71 -9.67 14.24
C SER A 541 -17.16 -11.03 13.84
N VAL A 542 -16.16 -11.48 14.60
CA VAL A 542 -15.48 -12.75 14.39
C VAL A 542 -15.22 -13.38 15.75
N PRO A 543 -15.13 -14.73 15.86
CA PRO A 543 -14.92 -15.40 17.14
C PRO A 543 -13.63 -15.02 17.89
N ASN A 544 -12.73 -14.25 17.25
CA ASN A 544 -11.48 -13.81 17.85
C ASN A 544 -11.51 -12.29 18.16
N ALA A 545 -11.56 -11.96 19.45
CA ALA A 545 -11.62 -10.58 19.92
C ALA A 545 -10.41 -9.71 19.51
N GLN A 546 -9.23 -10.29 19.26
CA GLN A 546 -8.07 -9.52 18.80
C GLN A 546 -8.26 -9.04 17.36
N LEU A 547 -8.88 -9.84 16.50
CA LEU A 547 -9.22 -9.43 15.13
C LEU A 547 -10.35 -8.40 15.12
N GLU A 548 -11.35 -8.53 16.00
CA GLU A 548 -12.38 -7.50 16.19
C GLU A 548 -11.75 -6.18 16.65
N ASN A 549 -10.89 -6.20 17.67
CA ASN A 549 -10.20 -5.01 18.16
C ASN A 549 -9.28 -4.37 17.10
N LEU A 550 -8.58 -5.18 16.30
CA LEU A 550 -7.76 -4.69 15.19
C LEU A 550 -8.63 -3.98 14.15
N HIS A 551 -9.76 -4.57 13.79
CA HIS A 551 -10.71 -3.97 12.87
C HIS A 551 -11.30 -2.66 13.44
N ASP A 552 -11.72 -2.66 14.69
CA ASP A 552 -12.34 -1.50 15.35
C ASP A 552 -11.39 -0.31 15.47
N THR A 553 -10.09 -0.56 15.68
CA THR A 553 -9.06 0.49 15.77
C THR A 553 -8.58 0.98 14.40
N HIS A 554 -8.76 0.20 13.33
CA HIS A 554 -8.18 0.46 12.02
C HIS A 554 -8.53 1.85 11.47
N LEU A 555 -9.81 2.24 11.50
CA LEU A 555 -10.23 3.55 11.01
C LEU A 555 -9.59 4.70 11.80
N ALA A 556 -9.43 4.55 13.11
CA ALA A 556 -8.83 5.58 13.94
C ALA A 556 -7.35 5.79 13.58
N HIS A 557 -6.61 4.70 13.36
CA HIS A 557 -5.22 4.78 12.91
C HIS A 557 -5.10 5.44 11.54
N ILE A 558 -5.91 5.02 10.55
CA ILE A 558 -5.94 5.66 9.22
C ILE A 558 -6.23 7.16 9.37
N ALA A 559 -7.26 7.51 10.16
CA ALA A 559 -7.68 8.88 10.35
C ALA A 559 -6.58 9.79 10.95
N VAL A 560 -5.64 9.24 11.72
CA VAL A 560 -4.50 10.00 12.28
C VAL A 560 -3.28 10.01 11.35
N THR A 561 -3.12 8.98 10.50
CA THR A 561 -2.02 8.90 9.53
C THR A 561 -2.31 9.61 8.21
N ASP A 562 -3.58 9.84 7.90
CA ASP A 562 -4.03 10.61 6.75
C ASP A 562 -4.23 12.07 7.15
N ASN A 563 -4.09 12.98 6.20
CA ASN A 563 -4.19 14.43 6.43
C ASN A 563 -5.14 15.05 5.43
N THR A 564 -5.89 16.06 5.84
CA THR A 564 -6.69 16.88 4.91
C THR A 564 -5.78 17.61 3.91
N MET A 565 -6.20 17.66 2.64
CA MET A 565 -5.50 18.38 1.57
C MET A 565 -5.65 19.89 1.75
N LEU A 566 -4.54 20.63 1.59
CA LEU A 566 -4.51 22.09 1.80
C LEU A 566 -5.51 22.85 0.91
N ASN A 567 -5.70 22.40 -0.32
CA ASN A 567 -6.51 23.08 -1.34
C ASN A 567 -7.95 22.55 -1.42
N ASP A 568 -8.27 21.49 -0.70
CA ASP A 568 -9.60 20.87 -0.73
C ASP A 568 -9.86 20.15 0.61
N PRO A 569 -10.64 20.76 1.52
CA PRO A 569 -10.89 20.21 2.85
C PRO A 569 -11.72 18.92 2.82
N ASP A 570 -12.36 18.60 1.70
CA ASP A 570 -13.14 17.36 1.51
C ASP A 570 -12.26 16.21 1.03
N LEU A 571 -11.00 16.47 0.67
CA LEU A 571 -10.03 15.47 0.25
C LEU A 571 -8.99 15.19 1.34
N VAL A 572 -8.65 13.93 1.51
CA VAL A 572 -7.58 13.48 2.40
C VAL A 572 -6.47 12.79 1.62
N THR A 573 -5.22 13.02 2.00
CA THR A 573 -4.11 12.21 1.52
C THR A 573 -4.19 10.86 2.20
N THR A 574 -4.45 9.81 1.43
CA THR A 574 -4.35 8.45 1.93
C THR A 574 -2.96 7.89 1.65
N SER A 575 -2.30 7.37 2.69
CA SER A 575 -1.13 6.52 2.55
C SER A 575 -1.51 5.12 2.96
N VAL A 576 -2.13 4.36 2.05
CA VAL A 576 -2.28 2.91 2.23
C VAL A 576 -0.90 2.28 2.01
N GLY A 577 -0.27 1.87 3.11
CA GLY A 577 0.98 1.13 3.15
C GLY A 577 0.88 0.01 4.17
#